data_AF-A0A7V8FCE2-F1
#
_entry.id   AF-A0A7V8FCE2-F1
#
_cell.length_a   1.000
_cell.length_b   1.000
_cell.length_c   1.000
_cell.angle_alpha   90.00
_cell.angle_beta   90.00
_cell.angle_gamma   90.00
#
_symmetry.space_group_name_H-M   'P 1'
#
loop_
_entity.id
_entity.type
_entity.pdbx_description
1 polymer ?
#
loop_
_entity_poly.entity_id
_entity_poly.type
_entity_poly.pdbx_seq_one_letter_code
_entity_poly.pdbx_strand_id
1 'polypeptide(L)' 'MARLTARLSVSVAWWVDPYLRFRRGWANLTGRVPDVHAISRHIGRGIRVTVK' A
#
# COMPACT_ATOMS: atom_id res chain seq x y z
N MET A 1 19.04 30.10 -0.55
CA MET A 1 18.24 28.92 -0.94
C MET A 1 17.86 28.16 0.32
N ALA A 2 16.61 28.25 0.78
CA ALA A 2 16.15 27.53 1.96
C ALA A 2 15.79 26.09 1.57
N ARG A 3 16.44 25.10 2.20
CA ARG A 3 16.20 23.66 1.97
C ARG A 3 15.11 23.19 2.92
N LEU A 4 13.86 23.16 2.45
CA LEU A 4 12.74 22.57 3.19
C LEU A 4 12.93 21.04 3.23
N THR A 5 13.29 20.53 4.41
CA THR A 5 13.47 19.09 4.64
C THR A 5 12.16 18.54 5.21
N ALA A 6 11.24 18.14 4.33
CA ALA A 6 10.00 17.48 4.74
C ALA A 6 10.28 16.01 5.08
N ARG A 7 10.01 15.58 6.31
CA ARG A 7 10.13 14.18 6.74
C ARG A 7 8.78 13.48 6.54
N LEU A 8 8.65 12.72 5.46
CA LEU A 8 7.49 11.86 5.22
C LEU A 8 7.55 10.61 6.11
N SER A 9 6.64 10.50 7.08
CA SER A 9 6.43 9.29 7.87
C SER A 9 5.24 8.52 7.30
N VAL A 10 5.50 7.36 6.69
CA VAL A 10 4.46 6.48 6.14
C VAL A 10 4.18 5.36 7.15
N SER A 11 3.03 5.42 7.81
CA SER A 11 2.56 4.34 8.68
C SER A 11 1.62 3.43 7.91
N VAL A 12 1.97 2.17 7.77
CA VAL A 12 1.17 1.16 7.05
C VAL A 12 0.45 0.28 8.06
N ALA A 13 -0.85 0.08 7.89
CA ALA A 13 -1.61 -0.81 8.75
C ALA A 13 -1.13 -2.26 8.64
N TRP A 14 -1.07 -2.97 9.78
CA TRP A 14 -0.53 -4.32 9.88
C TRP A 14 -1.20 -5.36 8.96
N TRP A 15 -2.46 -5.12 8.59
CA TRP A 15 -3.24 -6.02 7.72
C TRP A 15 -2.89 -5.89 6.23
N VAL A 16 -2.19 -4.82 5.81
CA VAL A 16 -1.86 -4.54 4.40
C VAL A 16 -0.92 -5.61 3.83
N ASP A 17 0.11 -5.98 4.59
CA ASP A 17 1.10 -6.98 4.18
C ASP A 17 0.49 -8.38 3.95
N PRO A 18 -0.28 -8.96 4.89
CA PRO A 18 -0.92 -10.26 4.67
C PRO A 18 -1.97 -10.21 3.54
N TYR A 19 -2.69 -9.10 3.37
CA TYR A 19 -3.63 -8.93 2.26
C TYR A 19 -2.94 -8.96 0.89
N LEU A 20 -1.81 -8.26 0.74
CA LEU A 20 -1.01 -8.27 -0.49
C LEU A 20 -0.46 -9.67 -0.79
N ARG A 21 0.04 -10.37 0.23
CA ARG A 21 0.52 -11.76 0.10
C ARG A 21 -0.58 -12.69 -0.39
N PHE A 22 -1.77 -12.60 0.22
CA PHE A 22 -2.92 -13.41 -0.18
C PHE A 22 -3.34 -13.13 -1.62
N ARG A 23 -3.47 -11.85 -1.99
CA ARG A 23 -3.81 -11.43 -3.37
C ARG A 23 -2.78 -11.91 -4.38
N ARG A 24 -1.49 -11.86 -4.05
CA ARG A 24 -0.42 -12.37 -4.91
C ARG A 24 -0.50 -13.89 -5.08
N GLY A 25 -0.75 -14.62 -4.00
CA GLY A 25 -0.98 -16.08 -4.07
C GLY A 25 -2.20 -16.42 -4.93
N TRP A 26 -3.29 -15.69 -4.74
CA TRP A 26 -4.51 -15.86 -5.53
C TRP A 26 -4.31 -15.55 -7.01
N ALA A 27 -3.56 -14.49 -7.34
CA ALA A 27 -3.22 -14.13 -8.71
C ALA A 27 -2.37 -15.21 -9.39
N ASN A 28 -1.38 -15.76 -8.68
CA ASN A 28 -0.57 -16.88 -9.19
C ASN A 28 -1.39 -18.15 -9.43
N LEU A 29 -2.37 -18.42 -8.57
CA LEU A 29 -3.25 -19.59 -8.69
C LEU A 29 -4.27 -19.46 -9.83
N THR A 30 -4.83 -18.27 -10.02
CA THR A 30 -5.93 -18.06 -10.98
C THR A 30 -5.48 -17.52 -12.33
N GLY A 31 -4.21 -17.11 -12.46
CA GLY A 31 -3.70 -16.42 -13.65
C GLY A 31 -4.37 -15.07 -13.92
N ARG A 32 -5.23 -14.59 -13.01
CA ARG A 32 -5.95 -13.33 -13.16
C ARG A 32 -5.07 -12.19 -12.70
N VAL A 33 -4.91 -11.19 -13.57
CA VAL A 33 -4.23 -9.94 -13.23
C VAL A 33 -5.01 -9.28 -12.10
N PRO A 34 -4.41 -9.09 -10.91
CA PRO A 34 -5.09 -8.45 -9.81
C PRO A 34 -5.36 -6.99 -10.14
N ASP A 35 -6.59 -6.54 -9.90
CA ASP A 35 -6.99 -5.15 -10.13
C ASP A 35 -6.21 -4.22 -9.17
N VAL A 36 -5.18 -3.57 -9.73
CA VAL A 36 -4.25 -2.71 -9.00
C VAL A 36 -4.96 -1.46 -8.46
N HIS A 37 -6.02 -0.99 -9.12
CA HIS A 37 -6.80 0.14 -8.66
C HIS A 37 -7.65 -0.22 -7.44
N ALA A 38 -8.30 -1.38 -7.44
CA ALA A 38 -9.05 -1.87 -6.28
C ALA A 38 -8.11 -2.11 -5.08
N ILE A 39 -6.93 -2.68 -5.32
CA ILE A 39 -5.92 -2.92 -4.28
C ILE A 39 -5.40 -1.59 -3.72
N SER A 40 -5.02 -0.64 -4.58
CA SER A 40 -4.53 0.67 -4.16
C SER A 40 -5.57 1.45 -3.36
N ARG A 41 -6.85 1.39 -3.73
CA ARG A 41 -7.93 2.04 -2.96
C ARG A 41 -8.12 1.40 -1.58
N HIS A 42 -8.00 0.08 -1.49
CA HIS A 42 -8.13 -0.65 -0.22
C HIS A 42 -6.94 -0.35 0.69
N ILE A 43 -5.72 -0.48 0.18
CA ILE A 43 -4.48 -0.22 0.90
C ILE A 43 -4.35 1.26 1.27
N GLY A 44 -4.82 2.18 0.41
CA GLY A 44 -4.83 3.62 0.69
C GLY A 44 -5.62 3.98 1.95
N ARG A 45 -6.56 3.15 2.41
CA ARG A 45 -7.23 3.32 3.71
C ARG A 45 -6.35 2.88 4.89
N GLY A 46 -5.41 1.98 4.66
CA GLY A 46 -4.45 1.48 5.65
C GLY A 46 -3.13 2.25 5.68
N ILE A 47 -2.83 3.07 4.67
CA ILE A 47 -1.63 3.91 4.62
C ILE A 47 -1.96 5.29 5.21
N ARG A 48 -1.35 5.61 6.34
CA ARG A 48 -1.38 6.96 6.92
C ARG A 48 -0.06 7.65 6.64
N VAL A 49 -0.07 8.61 5.72
CA VAL A 49 1.10 9.45 5.44
C VAL A 49 1.03 10.70 6.33
N THR A 50 2.00 10.86 7.23
CA THR A 50 2.16 12.05 8.06
C THR A 50 3.40 12.79 7.59
N VAL A 51 3.26 14.04 7.15
CA VAL A 51 4.39 14.91 6.81
C VAL A 51 4.81 15.66 8.06
N LYS A 52 6.07 15.53 8.48
CA LYS A 52 6.69 16.23 9.61
C LYS A 52 7.72 17.24 9.15
#